data_AF-A0A542XU74-F1
#
_entry.id   AF-A0A542XU74-F1
#
_cell.length_a   1.000
_cell.length_b   1.000
_cell.length_c   1.000
_cell.angle_alpha   90.00
_cell.angle_beta   90.00
_cell.angle_gamma   90.00
#
_symmetry.space_group_name_H-M   'P 1'
#
loop_
_entity.id
_entity.type
_entity.pdbx_description
1 polymer ?
#
loop_
_entity_poly.entity_id
_entity_poly.type
_entity_poly.pdbx_seq_one_letter_code
_entity_poly.pdbx_strand_id
1 'polypeptide(L)'
;MTVPQSIVFNGDLGSGKSTVSVEIAERLGMRRVSVGDLYRQMAQERQMTALQLNLHAELDQAVDGYVDQLQRDIAASGECLVMDSRLAWHFFTDALKVHMITEPAEAARRVLLRPSGPAERYTSLEEAKVRLMERSESERSRFIIRYGVDKARLRNYDLICDTTRADAAEVIEHIVAGYEGRLCPEVLRDAPPLLLLDPARVYPTEDIVTLRGLWDSGYVGDVAAAGDEALEPLQIGYTGEHFFVVDGHRRLSAALQSGFRLVPARLVAEVDEPVVGGRSAVDYFTDQVRPGLIHDWSAAHGIDLPLPRPALLDGDAVLAGEPGAGA
;
A
#
# COMPACT_ATOMS: atom_id res chain seq x y z
N MET A 1 -6.16 12.64 -23.93
CA MET A 1 -6.55 13.75 -23.03
C MET A 1 -7.50 13.16 -22.01
N THR A 2 -6.97 12.67 -20.88
CA THR A 2 -7.79 12.28 -19.73
C THR A 2 -8.26 13.55 -19.04
N VAL A 3 -9.55 13.61 -18.71
CA VAL A 3 -10.14 14.73 -17.96
C VAL A 3 -9.42 14.81 -16.60
N PRO A 4 -9.08 16.00 -16.08
CA PRO A 4 -8.51 16.11 -14.76
C PRO A 4 -9.49 15.52 -13.75
N GLN A 5 -9.04 14.51 -13.01
CA GLN A 5 -9.81 13.84 -11.96
C GLN A 5 -9.27 14.23 -10.60
N SER A 6 -10.07 14.02 -9.54
CA SER A 6 -9.58 14.12 -8.16
C SER A 6 -8.52 13.05 -7.87
N ILE A 7 -7.68 13.26 -6.86
CA ILE A 7 -6.78 12.24 -6.33
C ILE A 7 -7.21 11.92 -4.91
N VAL A 8 -7.58 10.68 -4.64
CA VAL A 8 -8.02 10.26 -3.30
C VAL A 8 -6.98 9.33 -2.69
N PHE A 9 -6.60 9.63 -1.46
CA PHE A 9 -5.57 8.94 -0.73
C PHE A 9 -6.15 8.14 0.43
N ASN A 10 -5.94 6.83 0.38
CA ASN A 10 -5.96 5.95 1.55
C ASN A 10 -4.54 5.49 1.86
N GLY A 11 -4.30 4.98 3.06
CA GLY A 11 -3.00 4.41 3.39
C GLY A 11 -2.89 3.93 4.81
N ASP A 12 -1.88 3.10 5.02
CA ASP A 12 -1.53 2.56 6.32
C ASP A 12 -1.15 3.68 7.28
N LEU A 13 -1.33 3.41 8.58
CA LEU A 13 -0.81 4.29 9.61
C LEU A 13 0.72 4.38 9.48
N GLY A 14 1.27 5.59 9.45
CA GLY A 14 2.72 5.79 9.29
C GLY A 14 3.24 5.71 7.85
N SER A 15 2.37 5.51 6.85
CA SER A 15 2.76 5.48 5.41
C SER A 15 3.22 6.84 4.85
N GLY A 16 3.09 7.94 5.59
CA GLY A 16 3.46 9.28 5.08
C GLY A 16 2.39 9.95 4.20
N LYS A 17 1.20 9.34 4.07
CA LYS A 17 0.07 9.86 3.29
C LYS A 17 -0.23 11.34 3.47
N SER A 18 -0.25 11.83 4.71
CA SER A 18 -0.59 13.23 4.94
C SER A 18 0.47 14.18 4.36
N THR A 19 1.76 13.85 4.44
CA THR A 19 2.83 14.61 3.79
C THR A 19 2.66 14.59 2.27
N VAL A 20 2.51 13.41 1.68
CA VAL A 20 2.38 13.24 0.23
C VAL A 20 1.15 13.99 -0.32
N SER A 21 0.01 13.90 0.36
CA SER A 21 -1.22 14.59 -0.06
C SER A 21 -1.11 16.12 -0.03
N VAL A 22 -0.35 16.70 0.90
CA VAL A 22 -0.12 18.16 0.97
C VAL A 22 0.73 18.59 -0.21
N GLU A 23 1.89 17.95 -0.39
CA GLU A 23 2.85 18.31 -1.44
C GLU A 23 2.24 18.13 -2.85
N ILE A 24 1.47 17.07 -3.08
CA ILE A 24 0.79 16.87 -4.37
C ILE A 24 -0.27 17.94 -4.62
N ALA A 25 -1.04 18.32 -3.61
CA ALA A 25 -2.04 19.38 -3.74
C ALA A 25 -1.38 20.72 -4.10
N GLU A 26 -0.26 21.05 -3.45
CA GLU A 26 0.53 22.24 -3.75
C GLU A 26 1.12 22.20 -5.16
N ARG A 27 1.76 21.07 -5.54
CA ARG A 27 2.40 20.88 -6.84
C ARG A 27 1.41 20.95 -8.01
N LEU A 28 0.20 20.42 -7.83
CA LEU A 28 -0.85 20.40 -8.85
C LEU A 28 -1.80 21.61 -8.76
N GLY A 29 -1.63 22.49 -7.78
CA GLY A 29 -2.53 23.63 -7.57
C GLY A 29 -3.97 23.23 -7.22
N MET A 30 -4.15 22.08 -6.57
CA MET A 30 -5.45 21.53 -6.19
C MET A 30 -5.79 21.85 -4.74
N ARG A 31 -7.08 22.00 -4.46
CA ARG A 31 -7.55 22.07 -3.07
C ARG A 31 -7.27 20.74 -2.37
N ARG A 32 -6.80 20.78 -1.12
CA ARG A 32 -6.71 19.59 -0.25
C ARG A 32 -7.85 19.57 0.76
N VAL A 33 -8.53 18.43 0.88
CA VAL A 33 -9.49 18.14 1.95
C VAL A 33 -8.99 16.92 2.71
N SER A 34 -9.06 16.96 4.05
CA SER A 34 -8.54 15.90 4.92
C SER A 34 -9.54 15.61 6.02
N VAL A 35 -10.10 14.40 6.00
CA VAL A 35 -11.04 13.95 7.02
C VAL A 35 -10.34 13.87 8.38
N GLY A 36 -9.07 13.47 8.41
CA GLY A 36 -8.28 13.45 9.64
C GLY A 36 -8.07 14.83 10.25
N ASP A 37 -7.89 15.88 9.44
CA ASP A 37 -7.81 17.27 9.90
C ASP A 37 -9.17 17.75 10.43
N LEU A 38 -10.27 17.40 9.74
CA LEU A 38 -11.62 17.70 10.18
C LEU A 38 -11.93 17.11 11.57
N TYR A 39 -11.64 15.83 11.80
CA TYR A 39 -11.79 15.21 13.13
C TYR A 39 -10.92 15.91 14.19
N ARG A 40 -9.67 16.28 13.86
CA ARG A 40 -8.81 17.02 14.80
C ARG A 40 -9.40 18.37 15.18
N GLN A 41 -9.92 19.12 14.21
CA GLN A 41 -10.57 20.41 14.46
C GLN A 41 -11.83 20.23 15.33
N MET A 42 -12.70 19.28 14.99
CA MET A 42 -13.89 18.96 15.80
C MET A 42 -13.53 18.56 17.23
N ALA A 43 -12.40 17.86 17.42
CA ALA A 43 -11.94 17.45 18.74
C ALA A 43 -11.51 18.66 19.58
N GLN A 44 -10.76 19.59 18.97
CA GLN A 44 -10.35 20.84 19.62
C GLN A 44 -11.55 21.69 20.02
N GLU A 45 -12.54 21.84 19.14
CA GLU A 45 -13.78 22.58 19.41
C GLU A 45 -14.57 21.97 20.59
N ARG A 46 -14.48 20.65 20.78
CA ARG A 46 -15.11 19.91 21.89
C ARG A 46 -14.21 19.71 23.11
N GLN A 47 -13.03 20.32 23.15
CA GLN A 47 -12.02 20.13 24.20
C GLN A 47 -11.64 18.65 24.45
N MET A 48 -11.64 17.84 23.39
CA MET A 48 -11.25 16.42 23.39
C MET A 48 -9.94 16.22 22.61
N THR A 49 -9.24 15.11 22.87
CA THR A 49 -8.14 14.66 21.99
C THR A 49 -8.69 14.00 20.72
N ALA A 50 -7.89 13.95 19.65
CA ALA A 50 -8.29 13.28 18.41
C ALA A 50 -8.58 11.77 18.60
N LEU A 51 -7.87 11.12 19.51
CA LEU A 51 -8.12 9.72 19.88
C LEU A 51 -9.46 9.58 20.61
N GLN A 52 -9.73 10.45 21.60
CA GLN A 52 -11.00 10.47 22.31
C GLN A 52 -12.16 10.76 21.38
N LEU A 53 -12.01 11.67 20.42
CA LEU A 53 -13.05 11.93 19.44
C LEU A 53 -13.23 10.76 18.46
N ASN A 54 -12.17 10.07 18.02
CA ASN A 54 -12.32 8.86 17.21
C ASN A 54 -13.10 7.77 17.96
N LEU A 55 -12.72 7.48 19.21
CA LEU A 55 -13.46 6.56 20.08
C LEU A 55 -14.90 7.03 20.34
N HIS A 56 -15.12 8.34 20.43
CA HIS A 56 -16.46 8.90 20.61
C HIS A 56 -17.28 8.84 19.32
N ALA A 57 -16.68 9.03 18.15
CA ALA A 57 -17.32 8.90 16.84
C ALA A 57 -17.66 7.43 16.52
N GLU A 58 -16.85 6.48 17.02
CA GLU A 58 -17.21 5.05 17.02
C GLU A 58 -18.50 4.77 17.80
N LEU A 59 -18.81 5.58 18.81
CA LEU A 59 -20.04 5.48 19.62
C LEU A 59 -21.17 6.40 19.14
N ASP A 60 -20.85 7.51 18.47
CA ASP A 60 -21.77 8.54 18.00
C ASP A 60 -21.95 8.45 16.47
N GLN A 61 -22.94 7.65 16.05
CA GLN A 61 -23.30 7.45 14.65
C GLN A 61 -23.58 8.76 13.89
N ALA A 62 -23.95 9.84 14.57
CA ALA A 62 -24.25 11.13 13.94
C ALA A 62 -22.99 11.81 13.38
N VAL A 63 -21.85 11.69 14.07
CA VAL A 63 -20.57 12.27 13.61
C VAL A 63 -20.07 11.54 12.37
N ASP A 64 -20.07 10.20 12.39
CA ASP A 64 -19.66 9.40 11.23
C ASP A 64 -20.61 9.60 10.04
N GLY A 65 -21.93 9.67 10.28
CA GLY A 65 -22.91 9.96 9.22
C GLY A 65 -22.72 11.34 8.56
N TYR A 66 -22.39 12.36 9.36
CA TYR A 66 -22.08 13.69 8.83
C TYR A 66 -20.82 13.69 7.96
N VAL A 67 -19.75 13.03 8.42
CA VAL A 67 -18.48 12.93 7.66
C VAL A 67 -18.69 12.13 6.37
N ASP A 68 -19.46 11.06 6.40
CA ASP A 68 -19.83 10.30 5.20
C ASP A 68 -20.59 11.17 4.19
N GLN A 69 -21.59 11.92 4.65
CA GLN A 69 -22.37 12.79 3.79
C GLN A 69 -21.50 13.89 3.16
N LEU A 70 -20.64 14.52 3.95
CA LEU A 70 -19.69 15.52 3.45
C LEU A 70 -18.80 14.96 2.34
N GLN A 71 -18.27 13.73 2.50
CA GLN A 71 -17.45 13.09 1.47
C GLN A 71 -18.23 12.82 0.19
N ARG A 72 -19.49 12.38 0.29
CA ARG A 72 -20.37 12.17 -0.86
C ARG A 72 -20.70 13.47 -1.59
N ASP A 73 -21.00 14.53 -0.84
CA ASP A 73 -21.31 15.84 -1.41
C ASP A 73 -20.10 16.41 -2.17
N ILE A 74 -18.90 16.27 -1.61
CA ILE A 74 -17.65 16.66 -2.27
C ILE A 74 -17.43 15.82 -3.53
N ALA A 75 -17.58 14.50 -3.46
CA ALA A 75 -17.43 13.61 -4.61
C ALA A 75 -18.44 13.93 -5.73
N ALA A 76 -19.67 14.31 -5.36
CA ALA A 76 -20.73 14.68 -6.30
C ALA A 76 -20.59 16.10 -6.88
N SER A 77 -19.74 16.94 -6.30
CA SER A 77 -19.58 18.33 -6.73
C SER A 77 -18.88 18.48 -8.08
N GLY A 78 -18.13 17.46 -8.52
CA GLY A 78 -17.30 17.50 -9.72
C GLY A 78 -16.03 18.35 -9.56
N GLU A 79 -15.73 18.84 -8.36
CA GLU A 79 -14.48 19.56 -8.06
C GLU A 79 -13.27 18.61 -8.21
N CYS A 80 -12.20 19.09 -8.84
CA CYS A 80 -10.91 18.41 -8.88
C CYS A 80 -10.09 18.79 -7.64
N LEU A 81 -9.86 17.82 -6.75
CA LEU A 81 -9.19 18.06 -5.48
C LEU A 81 -8.37 16.85 -5.03
N VAL A 82 -7.53 17.08 -4.02
CA VAL A 82 -6.84 16.03 -3.29
C VAL A 82 -7.60 15.70 -2.01
N MET A 83 -8.03 14.46 -1.85
CA MET A 83 -8.78 13.99 -0.69
C MET A 83 -7.96 13.01 0.15
N ASP A 84 -7.62 13.39 1.37
CA ASP A 84 -7.01 12.50 2.38
C ASP A 84 -8.11 11.92 3.27
N SER A 85 -8.51 10.67 2.98
CA SER A 85 -9.51 9.95 3.77
C SER A 85 -9.42 8.45 3.59
N ARG A 86 -9.60 7.72 4.70
CA ARG A 86 -9.57 6.26 4.73
C ARG A 86 -10.69 5.58 3.93
N LEU A 87 -11.73 6.32 3.57
CA LEU A 87 -12.90 5.80 2.86
C LEU A 87 -13.24 6.59 1.58
N ALA A 88 -12.44 7.60 1.20
CA ALA A 88 -12.75 8.40 0.01
C ALA A 88 -12.77 7.56 -1.28
N TRP A 89 -11.91 6.54 -1.39
CA TRP A 89 -11.89 5.60 -2.51
C TRP A 89 -13.24 4.88 -2.75
N HIS A 90 -14.07 4.76 -1.72
CA HIS A 90 -15.40 4.16 -1.81
C HIS A 90 -16.45 5.15 -2.34
N PHE A 91 -16.33 6.43 -2.02
CA PHE A 91 -17.30 7.46 -2.42
C PHE A 91 -16.97 8.13 -3.75
N PHE A 92 -15.68 8.25 -4.09
CA PHE A 92 -15.24 8.86 -5.34
C PHE A 92 -15.22 7.81 -6.45
N THR A 93 -16.05 8.01 -7.47
CA THR A 93 -16.14 7.13 -8.65
C THR A 93 -15.25 7.59 -9.80
N ASP A 94 -14.93 8.89 -9.85
CA ASP A 94 -14.15 9.53 -10.92
C ASP A 94 -12.89 10.20 -10.35
N ALA A 95 -12.01 9.38 -9.78
CA ALA A 95 -10.78 9.81 -9.14
C ALA A 95 -9.67 8.78 -9.28
N LEU A 96 -8.41 9.23 -9.28
CA LEU A 96 -7.26 8.36 -9.08
C LEU A 96 -7.20 7.94 -7.61
N LYS A 97 -7.43 6.66 -7.34
CA LYS A 97 -7.44 6.08 -5.98
C LYS A 97 -6.06 5.54 -5.64
N VAL A 98 -5.37 6.25 -4.77
CA VAL A 98 -4.03 5.89 -4.29
C VAL A 98 -4.11 5.24 -2.92
N HIS A 99 -3.51 4.07 -2.77
CA HIS A 99 -3.32 3.41 -1.48
C HIS A 99 -1.83 3.34 -1.13
N MET A 100 -1.44 4.04 -0.06
CA MET A 100 -0.06 4.05 0.40
C MET A 100 0.15 2.99 1.48
N ILE A 101 1.02 2.03 1.20
CA ILE A 101 1.34 0.94 2.12
C ILE A 101 2.73 1.13 2.72
N THR A 102 3.00 0.50 3.85
CA THR A 102 4.34 0.47 4.46
C THR A 102 4.49 -0.75 5.33
N GLU A 103 5.73 -1.23 5.48
CA GLU A 103 6.00 -2.29 6.45
C GLU A 103 5.66 -1.84 7.90
N PRO A 104 5.03 -2.70 8.73
CA PRO A 104 4.66 -2.35 10.11
C PRO A 104 5.81 -1.84 10.99
N ALA A 105 7.03 -2.37 10.81
CA ALA A 105 8.20 -1.91 11.56
C ALA A 105 8.57 -0.47 11.21
N GLU A 106 8.54 -0.12 9.92
CA GLU A 106 8.81 1.25 9.47
C GLU A 106 7.69 2.22 9.87
N ALA A 107 6.43 1.79 9.78
CA ALA A 107 5.29 2.55 10.30
C ALA A 107 5.48 2.91 11.79
N ALA A 108 5.81 1.91 12.61
CA ALA A 108 6.06 2.08 14.03
C ALA A 108 7.24 3.04 14.28
N ARG A 109 8.34 2.89 13.53
CA ARG A 109 9.50 3.80 13.60
C ARG A 109 9.10 5.25 13.30
N ARG A 110 8.36 5.50 12.23
CA ARG A 110 7.91 6.84 11.82
C ARG A 110 7.00 7.48 12.85
N VAL A 111 6.07 6.70 13.40
CA VAL A 111 5.14 7.19 14.43
C VAL A 111 5.88 7.53 15.73
N LEU A 112 6.88 6.73 16.13
CA LEU A 112 7.72 7.00 17.29
C LEU A 112 8.56 8.29 17.17
N LEU A 113 9.05 8.57 15.96
CA LEU A 113 9.84 9.78 15.68
C LEU A 113 8.98 11.04 15.58
N ARG A 114 7.65 10.89 15.41
CA ARG A 114 6.75 12.02 15.30
C ARG A 114 6.63 12.73 16.66
N PRO A 115 6.60 14.06 16.70
CA PRO A 115 6.26 14.78 17.93
C PRO A 115 4.79 14.51 18.28
N SER A 116 4.52 13.47 19.07
CA SER A 116 3.16 13.13 19.50
C SER A 116 2.70 14.07 20.61
N GLY A 117 1.43 14.47 20.56
CA GLY A 117 0.73 14.97 21.74
C GLY A 117 0.66 13.88 22.83
N PRO A 118 0.29 14.23 24.09
CA PRO A 118 0.32 13.31 25.23
C PRO A 118 -0.53 12.03 25.09
N ALA A 119 -1.40 11.92 24.08
CA ALA A 119 -2.30 10.78 23.85
C ALA A 119 -1.69 9.63 23.01
N GLU A 120 -0.55 9.82 22.33
CA GLU A 120 0.07 8.81 21.44
C GLU A 120 1.57 8.65 21.80
N ARG A 121 1.87 8.35 23.07
CA ARG A 121 3.22 7.98 23.49
C ARG A 121 3.35 6.47 23.52
N TYR A 122 4.22 5.94 22.68
CA TYR A 122 4.62 4.54 22.69
C TYR A 122 5.93 4.39 23.45
N THR A 123 6.07 3.32 24.22
CA THR A 123 7.27 3.05 25.02
C THR A 123 8.32 2.22 24.29
N SER A 124 7.93 1.53 23.21
CA SER A 124 8.81 0.71 22.39
C SER A 124 8.32 0.58 20.94
N LEU A 125 9.20 0.10 20.05
CA LEU A 125 8.87 -0.21 18.66
C LEU A 125 7.82 -1.33 18.56
N GLU A 126 7.95 -2.38 19.36
CA GLU A 126 7.00 -3.49 19.39
C GLU A 126 5.62 -3.06 19.87
N GLU A 127 5.55 -2.23 20.93
CA GLU A 127 4.27 -1.68 21.37
C GLU A 127 3.63 -0.82 20.27
N ALA A 128 4.41 0.05 19.61
CA ALA A 128 3.90 0.85 18.50
C ALA A 128 3.37 -0.04 17.37
N LYS A 129 4.11 -1.07 16.97
CA LYS A 129 3.70 -2.01 15.92
C LYS A 129 2.37 -2.70 16.26
N VAL A 130 2.25 -3.27 17.47
CA VAL A 130 1.03 -3.95 17.91
C VAL A 130 -0.16 -2.99 17.94
N ARG A 131 0.00 -1.81 18.52
CA ARG A 131 -1.09 -0.81 18.64
C ARG A 131 -1.56 -0.28 17.28
N LEU A 132 -0.63 -0.07 16.34
CA LEU A 132 -0.98 0.37 14.99
C LEU A 132 -1.75 -0.72 14.23
N MET A 133 -1.34 -1.98 14.39
CA MET A 133 -2.03 -3.13 13.82
C MET A 133 -3.45 -3.28 14.39
N GLU A 134 -3.60 -3.28 15.72
CA GLU A 134 -4.92 -3.33 16.39
C GLU A 134 -5.86 -2.23 15.89
N ARG A 135 -5.34 -1.01 15.74
CA ARG A 135 -6.10 0.13 15.22
C ARG A 135 -6.50 -0.08 13.76
N SER A 136 -5.58 -0.60 12.93
CA SER A 136 -5.87 -0.88 11.52
C SER A 136 -6.97 -1.92 11.37
N GLU A 137 -6.94 -3.00 12.16
CA GLU A 137 -7.93 -4.07 12.13
C GLU A 137 -9.29 -3.64 12.68
N SER A 138 -9.32 -2.85 13.75
CA SER A 138 -10.56 -2.24 14.25
C SER A 138 -11.23 -1.39 13.15
N GLU A 139 -10.44 -0.58 12.44
CA GLU A 139 -10.94 0.23 11.32
C GLU A 139 -11.46 -0.62 10.16
N ARG A 140 -10.73 -1.68 9.79
CA ARG A 140 -11.14 -2.62 8.74
C ARG A 140 -12.45 -3.31 9.09
N SER A 141 -12.54 -3.87 10.30
CA SER A 141 -13.74 -4.53 10.81
C SER A 141 -14.95 -3.62 10.75
N ARG A 142 -14.79 -2.35 11.17
CA ARG A 142 -15.85 -1.35 11.07
C ARG A 142 -16.29 -1.10 9.62
N PHE A 143 -15.37 -1.01 8.68
CA PHE A 143 -15.72 -0.77 7.28
C PHE A 143 -16.45 -1.95 6.63
N ILE A 144 -16.05 -3.17 6.97
CA ILE A 144 -16.75 -4.39 6.54
C ILE A 144 -18.18 -4.41 7.10
N ILE A 145 -18.35 -4.21 8.40
CA ILE A 145 -19.68 -4.25 9.05
C ILE A 145 -20.60 -3.14 8.52
N ARG A 146 -20.08 -1.92 8.34
CA ARG A 146 -20.90 -0.75 8.03
C ARG A 146 -21.17 -0.56 6.54
N TYR A 147 -20.20 -0.86 5.69
CA TYR A 147 -20.26 -0.57 4.25
C TYR A 147 -20.12 -1.82 3.38
N GLY A 148 -19.81 -2.98 3.96
CA GLY A 148 -19.57 -4.21 3.21
C GLY A 148 -18.31 -4.16 2.35
N VAL A 149 -17.36 -3.26 2.65
CA VAL A 149 -16.12 -3.10 1.89
C VAL A 149 -14.90 -3.33 2.76
N ASP A 150 -13.87 -3.94 2.15
CA ASP A 150 -12.61 -4.23 2.81
C ASP A 150 -11.51 -3.29 2.31
N LYS A 151 -10.96 -2.46 3.20
CA LYS A 151 -9.87 -1.53 2.84
C LYS A 151 -8.57 -2.24 2.45
N ALA A 152 -8.38 -3.49 2.85
CA ALA A 152 -7.16 -4.26 2.56
C ALA A 152 -7.15 -4.85 1.15
N ARG A 153 -8.30 -4.86 0.46
CA ARG A 153 -8.40 -5.37 -0.91
C ARG A 153 -7.76 -4.37 -1.88
N LEU A 154 -6.65 -4.77 -2.51
CA LEU A 154 -5.88 -3.91 -3.43
C LEU A 154 -6.69 -3.54 -4.68
N ARG A 155 -7.61 -4.42 -5.12
CA ARG A 155 -8.52 -4.17 -6.24
C ARG A 155 -9.48 -2.98 -6.06
N ASN A 156 -9.57 -2.41 -4.86
CA ASN A 156 -10.37 -1.20 -4.63
C ASN A 156 -9.69 0.10 -5.09
N TYR A 157 -8.42 0.03 -5.48
CA TYR A 157 -7.58 1.19 -5.80
C TYR A 157 -7.03 1.10 -7.22
N ASP A 158 -6.55 2.23 -7.72
CA ASP A 158 -5.92 2.32 -9.05
C ASP A 158 -4.39 2.26 -8.94
N LEU A 159 -3.84 2.78 -7.85
CA LEU A 159 -2.40 2.82 -7.60
C LEU A 159 -2.09 2.40 -6.15
N ILE A 160 -1.26 1.39 -5.98
CA ILE A 160 -0.67 1.03 -4.69
C ILE A 160 0.77 1.53 -4.66
N CYS A 161 1.15 2.25 -3.61
CA CYS A 161 2.49 2.80 -3.47
C CYS A 161 3.12 2.36 -2.15
N ASP A 162 4.19 1.59 -2.25
CA ASP A 162 4.97 1.12 -1.12
C ASP A 162 5.98 2.16 -0.67
N THR A 163 5.73 2.70 0.52
CA THR A 163 6.55 3.77 1.08
C THR A 163 7.60 3.27 2.05
N THR A 164 7.88 1.97 2.12
CA THR A 164 8.76 1.39 3.15
C THR A 164 10.18 1.99 3.09
N ARG A 165 10.86 1.85 1.94
CA ARG A 165 12.20 2.44 1.72
C ARG A 165 12.19 3.70 0.84
N ALA A 166 11.16 3.86 0.00
CA ALA A 166 11.03 5.03 -0.86
C ALA A 166 10.88 6.32 -0.03
N ASP A 167 11.52 7.39 -0.49
CA ASP A 167 11.36 8.69 0.16
C ASP A 167 10.12 9.43 -0.37
N ALA A 168 9.70 10.47 0.34
CA ALA A 168 8.48 11.19 -0.01
C ALA A 168 8.55 11.82 -1.41
N ALA A 169 9.72 12.32 -1.82
CA ALA A 169 9.88 12.99 -3.11
C ALA A 169 9.74 12.00 -4.27
N GLU A 170 10.36 10.82 -4.14
CA GLU A 170 10.25 9.71 -5.08
C GLU A 170 8.80 9.23 -5.22
N VAL A 171 8.09 9.06 -4.09
CA VAL A 171 6.67 8.69 -4.06
C VAL A 171 5.78 9.74 -4.74
N ILE A 172 6.02 11.02 -4.43
CA ILE A 172 5.26 12.15 -5.03
C ILE A 172 5.46 12.18 -6.55
N GLU A 173 6.69 12.04 -7.03
CA GLU A 173 6.98 12.05 -8.47
C GLU A 173 6.22 10.93 -9.18
N HIS A 174 6.27 9.71 -8.66
CA HIS A 174 5.60 8.57 -9.27
C HIS A 174 4.08 8.69 -9.29
N ILE A 175 3.47 9.21 -8.21
CA ILE A 175 2.01 9.42 -8.18
C ILE A 175 1.62 10.50 -9.20
N VAL A 176 2.39 11.58 -9.30
CA VAL A 176 2.16 12.63 -10.31
C VAL A 176 2.36 12.07 -11.73
N ALA A 177 3.40 11.26 -11.96
CA ALA A 177 3.64 10.61 -13.24
C ALA A 177 2.49 9.65 -13.62
N GLY A 178 1.94 8.90 -12.66
CA GLY A 178 0.75 8.08 -12.85
C GLY A 178 -0.49 8.91 -13.18
N TYR A 179 -0.71 10.01 -12.45
CA TYR A 179 -1.81 10.94 -12.69
C TYR A 179 -1.75 11.60 -14.07
N GLU A 180 -0.55 11.98 -14.51
CA GLU A 180 -0.30 12.59 -15.83
C GLU A 180 -0.27 11.55 -16.98
N GLY A 181 -0.40 10.25 -16.67
CA GLY A 181 -0.37 9.17 -17.66
C GLY A 181 1.02 8.92 -18.25
N ARG A 182 2.09 9.35 -17.58
CA ARG A 182 3.48 9.09 -17.96
C ARG A 182 3.97 7.74 -17.45
N LEU A 183 3.44 7.27 -16.32
CA LEU A 183 3.86 6.02 -15.69
C LEU A 183 2.85 4.90 -15.94
N CYS A 184 3.28 3.87 -16.68
CA CYS A 184 2.49 2.65 -16.94
C CYS A 184 1.00 2.91 -17.28
N PRO A 185 0.67 3.82 -18.22
CA PRO A 185 -0.71 4.26 -18.46
C PRO A 185 -1.64 3.13 -18.90
N GLU A 186 -1.10 2.07 -19.50
CA GLU A 186 -1.86 0.88 -19.86
C GLU A 186 -2.33 0.09 -18.63
N VAL A 187 -1.53 0.04 -17.56
CA VAL A 187 -1.93 -0.64 -16.32
C VAL A 187 -3.06 0.10 -15.65
N LEU A 188 -2.87 1.41 -15.44
CA LEU A 188 -3.85 2.26 -14.76
C LEU A 188 -5.20 2.29 -15.48
N ARG A 189 -5.20 2.21 -16.82
CA ARG A 189 -6.43 2.24 -17.61
C ARG A 189 -7.06 0.87 -17.80
N ASP A 190 -6.25 -0.14 -18.13
CA ASP A 190 -6.77 -1.40 -18.67
C ASP A 190 -6.84 -2.52 -17.60
N ALA A 191 -6.01 -2.45 -16.55
CA ALA A 191 -5.95 -3.48 -15.51
C ALA A 191 -5.43 -2.95 -14.14
N PRO A 192 -6.10 -1.99 -13.49
CA PRO A 192 -5.71 -1.54 -12.17
C PRO A 192 -5.81 -2.66 -11.09
N PRO A 193 -5.04 -2.56 -10.00
CA PRO A 193 -4.11 -1.47 -9.69
C PRO A 193 -2.74 -1.61 -10.37
N LEU A 194 -2.11 -0.47 -10.66
CA LEU A 194 -0.65 -0.38 -10.78
C LEU A 194 -0.05 -0.48 -9.38
N LEU A 195 0.95 -1.33 -9.22
CA LEU A 195 1.70 -1.46 -7.98
C LEU A 195 3.07 -0.80 -8.16
N LEU A 196 3.46 0.05 -7.22
CA LEU A 196 4.83 0.54 -7.06
C LEU A 196 5.33 -0.04 -5.75
N LEU A 197 6.09 -1.13 -5.85
CA LEU A 197 6.46 -1.95 -4.69
C LEU A 197 7.92 -1.73 -4.32
N ASP A 198 8.22 -1.84 -3.02
CA ASP A 198 9.59 -2.01 -2.58
C ASP A 198 10.09 -3.38 -3.05
N PRO A 199 11.11 -3.45 -3.93
CA PRO A 199 11.59 -4.74 -4.43
C PRO A 199 12.12 -5.65 -3.31
N ALA A 200 12.55 -5.08 -2.18
CA ALA A 200 13.01 -5.86 -1.02
C ALA A 200 11.87 -6.49 -0.20
N ARG A 201 10.60 -6.21 -0.55
CA ARG A 201 9.40 -6.80 0.05
C ARG A 201 8.72 -7.85 -0.84
N VAL A 202 9.26 -8.10 -2.04
CA VAL A 202 8.68 -9.03 -3.01
C VAL A 202 9.30 -10.41 -2.84
N TYR A 203 8.47 -11.39 -2.52
CA TYR A 203 8.86 -12.79 -2.35
C TYR A 203 9.14 -13.43 -3.71
N PRO A 204 10.27 -14.15 -3.87
CA PRO A 204 10.57 -14.83 -5.10
C PRO A 204 9.82 -16.16 -5.17
N THR A 205 9.58 -16.64 -6.40
CA THR A 205 8.94 -17.95 -6.65
C THR A 205 9.78 -18.85 -7.56
N GLU A 206 10.96 -18.36 -7.98
CA GLU A 206 11.99 -19.12 -8.68
C GLU A 206 13.30 -19.02 -7.93
N ASP A 207 14.15 -20.04 -8.04
CA ASP A 207 15.46 -20.08 -7.43
C ASP A 207 16.40 -19.06 -8.10
N ILE A 208 17.18 -18.32 -7.32
CA ILE A 208 18.12 -17.33 -7.85
C ILE A 208 19.12 -17.95 -8.84
N VAL A 209 19.44 -19.24 -8.68
CA VAL A 209 20.36 -20.01 -9.53
C VAL A 209 19.79 -20.28 -10.93
N THR A 210 18.46 -20.30 -11.11
CA THR A 210 17.83 -20.52 -12.42
C THR A 210 18.00 -19.32 -13.35
N LEU A 211 18.21 -18.13 -12.78
CA LEU A 211 18.37 -16.87 -13.50
C LEU A 211 19.79 -16.71 -14.11
N ARG A 212 20.31 -17.78 -14.72
CA ARG A 212 21.67 -17.82 -15.31
C ARG A 212 22.01 -16.54 -16.08
N GLY A 213 23.16 -15.93 -15.75
CA GLY A 213 23.59 -14.67 -16.36
C GLY A 213 23.10 -13.40 -15.66
N LEU A 214 22.52 -13.49 -14.45
CA LEU A 214 22.20 -12.32 -13.61
C LEU A 214 23.38 -11.38 -13.34
N TRP A 215 24.58 -11.94 -13.28
CA TRP A 215 25.84 -11.20 -13.13
C TRP A 215 26.36 -10.65 -14.46
N ASP A 216 25.59 -10.77 -15.54
CA ASP A 216 25.88 -10.05 -16.78
C ASP A 216 25.66 -8.56 -16.50
N SER A 217 26.77 -7.89 -16.17
CA SER A 217 26.80 -6.47 -15.80
C SER A 217 26.18 -5.57 -16.86
N GLY A 218 26.07 -6.05 -18.11
CA GLY A 218 25.35 -5.36 -19.18
C GLY A 218 23.87 -5.19 -18.86
N TYR A 219 23.13 -6.25 -18.54
CA TYR A 219 21.69 -6.17 -18.28
C TYR A 219 21.36 -5.33 -17.04
N VAL A 220 22.10 -5.52 -15.94
CA VAL A 220 21.93 -4.72 -14.71
C VAL A 220 22.28 -3.25 -14.97
N GLY A 221 23.31 -2.99 -15.77
CA GLY A 221 23.69 -1.64 -16.21
C GLY A 221 22.60 -0.98 -17.05
N ASP A 222 22.00 -1.71 -17.99
CA ASP A 222 20.91 -1.22 -18.83
C ASP A 222 19.67 -0.88 -18.00
N VAL A 223 19.30 -1.74 -17.03
CA VAL A 223 18.19 -1.47 -16.09
C VAL A 223 18.50 -0.25 -15.23
N ALA A 224 19.70 -0.16 -14.67
CA ALA A 224 20.12 0.99 -13.86
C ALA A 224 20.08 2.30 -14.65
N ALA A 225 20.48 2.28 -15.92
CA ALA A 225 20.50 3.44 -16.80
C ALA A 225 19.09 3.86 -17.26
N ALA A 226 18.19 2.90 -17.45
CA ALA A 226 16.80 3.16 -17.85
C ALA A 226 15.97 3.80 -16.72
N GLY A 227 16.29 3.47 -15.46
CA GLY A 227 15.51 3.87 -14.30
C GLY A 227 14.28 2.98 -14.06
N ASP A 228 13.61 3.21 -12.95
CA ASP A 228 12.44 2.45 -12.49
C ASP A 228 11.17 2.74 -13.30
N GLU A 229 10.94 4.00 -13.71
CA GLU A 229 9.77 4.36 -14.55
C GLU A 229 9.76 3.63 -15.91
N ALA A 230 10.94 3.30 -16.45
CA ALA A 230 11.11 2.62 -17.73
C ALA A 230 11.11 1.09 -17.61
N LEU A 231 11.11 0.55 -16.39
CA LEU A 231 11.12 -0.88 -16.17
C LEU A 231 9.77 -1.48 -16.58
N GLU A 232 9.80 -2.52 -17.41
CA GLU A 232 8.59 -3.28 -17.72
C GLU A 232 7.97 -3.83 -16.42
N PRO A 233 6.67 -3.62 -16.16
CA PRO A 233 6.05 -4.03 -14.91
C PRO A 233 6.21 -5.53 -14.62
N LEU A 234 6.56 -5.85 -13.37
CA LEU A 234 6.53 -7.23 -12.88
C LEU A 234 5.10 -7.77 -12.85
N GLN A 235 4.93 -9.10 -12.89
CA GLN A 235 3.66 -9.73 -12.58
C GLN A 235 3.67 -10.18 -11.13
N ILE A 236 2.79 -9.63 -10.31
CA ILE A 236 2.78 -9.83 -8.86
C ILE A 236 1.46 -10.46 -8.43
N GLY A 237 1.55 -11.52 -7.63
CA GLY A 237 0.44 -12.01 -6.82
C GLY A 237 0.48 -11.41 -5.41
N TYR A 238 -0.67 -11.36 -4.75
CA TYR A 238 -0.82 -10.85 -3.39
C TYR A 238 -1.67 -11.79 -2.53
N THR A 239 -1.17 -12.16 -1.35
CA THR A 239 -1.91 -12.98 -0.38
C THR A 239 -1.47 -12.72 1.05
N GLY A 240 -2.41 -12.70 2.00
CA GLY A 240 -2.16 -12.22 3.36
C GLY A 240 -1.61 -10.80 3.33
N GLU A 241 -0.32 -10.63 3.67
CA GLU A 241 0.40 -9.36 3.59
C GLU A 241 1.60 -9.41 2.63
N HIS A 242 1.70 -10.47 1.83
CA HIS A 242 2.88 -10.80 1.04
C HIS A 242 2.64 -10.56 -0.45
N PHE A 243 3.56 -9.81 -1.06
CA PHE A 243 3.68 -9.70 -2.51
C PHE A 243 4.64 -10.76 -3.00
N PHE A 244 4.30 -11.48 -4.06
CA PHE A 244 5.20 -12.46 -4.66
C PHE A 244 5.26 -12.30 -6.17
N VAL A 245 6.44 -12.48 -6.73
CA VAL A 245 6.66 -12.37 -8.17
C VAL A 245 6.23 -13.66 -8.87
N VAL A 246 5.36 -13.52 -9.85
CA VAL A 246 4.90 -14.58 -10.75
C VAL A 246 5.73 -14.58 -12.04
N ASP A 247 6.05 -13.39 -12.56
CA ASP A 247 6.95 -13.19 -13.70
C ASP A 247 7.76 -11.90 -13.52
N GLY A 248 9.00 -11.93 -14.02
CA GLY A 248 9.92 -10.79 -13.96
C GLY A 248 11.03 -10.91 -12.91
N HIS A 249 11.36 -12.10 -12.42
CA HIS A 249 12.40 -12.32 -11.41
C HIS A 249 13.76 -11.73 -11.82
N ARG A 250 14.13 -11.78 -13.10
CA ARG A 250 15.36 -11.14 -13.59
C ARG A 250 15.32 -9.61 -13.45
N ARG A 251 14.17 -8.99 -13.73
CA ARG A 251 13.94 -7.54 -13.56
C ARG A 251 13.96 -7.16 -12.07
N LEU A 252 13.29 -7.94 -11.22
CA LEU A 252 13.31 -7.77 -9.76
C LEU A 252 14.74 -7.83 -9.21
N SER A 253 15.50 -8.86 -9.61
CA SER A 253 16.88 -9.04 -9.18
C SER A 253 17.79 -7.92 -9.66
N ALA A 254 17.63 -7.44 -10.91
CA ALA A 254 18.37 -6.29 -11.41
C ALA A 254 18.01 -5.01 -10.63
N ALA A 255 16.72 -4.76 -10.36
CA ALA A 255 16.28 -3.61 -9.58
C ALA A 255 16.87 -3.60 -8.15
N LEU A 256 16.91 -4.77 -7.49
CA LEU A 256 17.58 -4.94 -6.19
C LEU A 256 19.07 -4.60 -6.25
N GLN A 257 19.78 -5.10 -7.28
CA GLN A 257 21.20 -4.81 -7.47
C GLN A 257 21.49 -3.34 -7.83
N SER A 258 20.57 -2.70 -8.56
CA SER A 258 20.63 -1.28 -8.91
C SER A 258 20.20 -0.36 -7.77
N GLY A 259 19.75 -0.91 -6.63
CA GLY A 259 19.35 -0.13 -5.46
C GLY A 259 18.01 0.58 -5.60
N PHE A 260 17.15 0.12 -6.50
CA PHE A 260 15.81 0.70 -6.67
C PHE A 260 15.00 0.53 -5.37
N ARG A 261 14.19 1.54 -5.07
CA ARG A 261 13.28 1.54 -3.91
C ARG A 261 11.83 1.32 -4.31
N LEU A 262 11.52 1.53 -5.59
CA LEU A 262 10.24 1.20 -6.20
C LEU A 262 10.47 0.41 -7.48
N VAL A 263 9.58 -0.55 -7.74
CA VAL A 263 9.48 -1.23 -9.02
C VAL A 263 8.02 -1.23 -9.47
N PRO A 264 7.73 -0.92 -10.75
CA PRO A 264 6.39 -1.04 -11.29
C PRO A 264 5.98 -2.51 -11.42
N ALA A 265 4.71 -2.78 -11.14
CA ALA A 265 4.14 -4.11 -11.19
C ALA A 265 2.63 -4.08 -11.50
N ARG A 266 2.15 -5.17 -12.11
CA ARG A 266 0.73 -5.45 -12.33
C ARG A 266 0.27 -6.53 -11.36
N LEU A 267 -0.87 -6.32 -10.70
CA LEU A 267 -1.48 -7.32 -9.85
C LEU A 267 -2.19 -8.38 -10.71
N VAL A 268 -1.64 -9.59 -10.78
CA VAL A 268 -2.22 -10.69 -11.56
C VAL A 268 -3.27 -11.48 -10.79
N ALA A 269 -3.14 -11.57 -9.47
CA ALA A 269 -4.10 -12.27 -8.62
C ALA A 269 -3.98 -11.78 -7.16
N GLU A 270 -5.12 -11.70 -6.48
CA GLU A 270 -5.24 -11.42 -5.05
C GLU A 270 -6.07 -12.51 -4.35
N VAL A 271 -5.54 -13.07 -3.26
CA VAL A 271 -6.18 -14.08 -2.41
C VAL A 271 -6.69 -15.29 -3.21
N ASP A 272 -8.00 -15.40 -3.42
CA ASP A 272 -8.64 -16.55 -4.08
C ASP A 272 -8.65 -16.42 -5.61
N GLU A 273 -8.21 -15.28 -6.15
CA GLU A 273 -8.12 -15.07 -7.60
C GLU A 273 -7.11 -16.08 -8.21
N PRO A 274 -7.42 -16.66 -9.39
CA PRO A 274 -6.54 -17.63 -10.02
C PRO A 274 -5.29 -16.96 -10.62
N VAL A 275 -4.13 -17.57 -10.38
CA VAL A 275 -2.87 -17.30 -11.06
C VAL A 275 -2.74 -18.22 -12.30
N VAL A 276 -1.51 -18.48 -12.75
CA VAL A 276 -1.20 -19.39 -13.86
C VAL A 276 -1.64 -20.83 -13.51
N GLY A 277 -2.34 -21.47 -14.44
CA GLY A 277 -2.78 -22.87 -14.30
C GLY A 277 -4.01 -23.06 -13.39
N GLY A 278 -4.73 -21.99 -13.05
CA GLY A 278 -6.00 -22.06 -12.32
C GLY A 278 -5.90 -22.27 -10.81
N ARG A 279 -4.69 -22.22 -10.25
CA ARG A 279 -4.45 -22.23 -8.79
C ARG A 279 -4.72 -20.85 -8.21
N SER A 280 -5.26 -20.76 -7.00
CA SER A 280 -5.43 -19.47 -6.31
C SER A 280 -4.08 -18.81 -6.01
N ALA A 281 -4.08 -17.49 -5.70
CA ALA A 281 -2.86 -16.81 -5.27
C ALA A 281 -2.32 -17.37 -3.95
N VAL A 282 -3.21 -17.78 -3.05
CA VAL A 282 -2.87 -18.51 -1.82
C VAL A 282 -2.11 -19.79 -2.16
N ASP A 283 -2.72 -20.70 -2.93
CA ASP A 283 -2.12 -22.00 -3.26
C ASP A 283 -0.78 -21.85 -3.99
N TYR A 284 -0.73 -20.91 -4.94
CA TYR A 284 0.51 -20.65 -5.69
C TYR A 284 1.63 -20.16 -4.77
N PHE A 285 1.33 -19.24 -3.85
CA PHE A 285 2.31 -18.74 -2.89
C PHE A 285 2.81 -19.87 -1.99
N THR A 286 1.91 -20.64 -1.40
CA THR A 286 2.22 -21.77 -0.52
C THR A 286 3.10 -22.81 -1.21
N ASP A 287 2.82 -23.14 -2.48
CA ASP A 287 3.57 -24.16 -3.23
C ASP A 287 4.98 -23.71 -3.64
N GLN A 288 5.12 -22.44 -4.03
CA GLN A 288 6.31 -21.92 -4.69
C GLN A 288 7.25 -21.16 -3.75
N VAL A 289 6.73 -20.46 -2.75
CA VAL A 289 7.53 -19.65 -1.83
C VAL A 289 8.04 -20.54 -0.69
N ARG A 290 9.30 -20.97 -0.81
CA ARG A 290 9.94 -21.89 0.14
C ARG A 290 11.00 -21.18 0.97
N PRO A 291 11.22 -21.57 2.24
CA PRO A 291 12.23 -20.95 3.10
C PRO A 291 13.63 -20.89 2.48
N GLY A 292 14.09 -21.98 1.85
CA GLY A 292 15.40 -22.01 1.20
C GLY A 292 15.54 -20.97 0.09
N LEU A 293 14.50 -20.83 -0.73
CA LEU A 293 14.45 -19.86 -1.81
C LEU A 293 14.47 -18.42 -1.27
N ILE A 294 13.73 -18.14 -0.20
CA ILE A 294 13.76 -16.82 0.47
C ILE A 294 15.17 -16.51 0.98
N HIS A 295 15.81 -17.47 1.65
CA HIS A 295 17.16 -17.31 2.19
C HIS A 295 18.20 -17.07 1.09
N ASP A 296 18.15 -17.83 0.00
CA ASP A 296 19.11 -17.70 -1.10
C ASP A 296 18.99 -16.33 -1.79
N TRP A 297 17.76 -15.86 -2.03
CA TRP A 297 17.50 -14.52 -2.55
C TRP A 297 17.94 -13.41 -1.59
N SER A 298 17.62 -13.57 -0.30
CA SER A 298 18.00 -12.62 0.74
C SER A 298 19.52 -12.47 0.84
N ALA A 299 20.24 -13.60 0.81
CA ALA A 299 21.69 -13.63 0.80
C ALA A 299 22.30 -13.04 -0.49
N ALA A 300 21.71 -13.34 -1.65
CA ALA A 300 22.21 -12.84 -2.93
C ALA A 300 22.08 -11.31 -3.09
N HIS A 301 21.08 -10.71 -2.44
CA HIS A 301 20.77 -9.28 -2.60
C HIS A 301 21.00 -8.44 -1.34
N GLY A 302 21.40 -9.05 -0.23
CA GLY A 302 21.62 -8.34 1.03
C GLY A 302 20.35 -7.70 1.60
N ILE A 303 19.20 -8.36 1.39
CA ILE A 303 17.89 -7.96 1.91
C ILE A 303 17.45 -8.90 3.04
N ASP A 304 16.45 -8.49 3.80
CA ASP A 304 15.83 -9.30 4.84
C ASP A 304 14.35 -9.52 4.52
N LEU A 305 14.02 -10.69 3.99
CA LEU A 305 12.64 -11.13 3.77
C LEU A 305 12.25 -12.09 4.90
N PRO A 306 11.28 -11.71 5.77
CA PRO A 306 10.86 -12.57 6.85
C PRO A 306 10.22 -13.86 6.30
N LEU A 307 10.31 -14.96 7.04
CA LEU A 307 9.60 -16.18 6.62
C LEU A 307 8.08 -15.98 6.84
N PRO A 308 7.23 -16.34 5.86
CA PRO A 308 5.78 -16.32 6.04
C PRO A 308 5.38 -17.23 7.20
N ARG A 309 4.33 -16.85 7.94
CA ARG A 309 3.85 -17.67 9.06
C ARG A 309 3.38 -19.05 8.55
N PRO A 310 3.56 -20.13 9.33
CA PRO A 310 3.14 -21.48 8.92
C PRO A 310 1.67 -21.60 8.48
N ALA A 311 0.76 -20.84 9.07
CA ALA A 311 -0.66 -20.84 8.69
C ALA A 311 -0.92 -20.42 7.22
N LEU A 312 -0.04 -19.64 6.60
CA LEU A 312 -0.09 -19.32 5.16
C LEU A 312 0.51 -20.43 4.30
N LEU A 313 1.32 -21.33 4.88
CA LEU A 313 1.91 -22.49 4.20
C LEU A 313 1.02 -23.74 4.30
N ASP A 314 -0.04 -23.70 5.11
CA ASP A 314 -1.00 -24.79 5.29
C ASP A 314 -2.27 -24.63 4.42
N GLY A 315 -2.33 -23.61 3.56
CA GLY A 315 -3.42 -23.41 2.58
C GLY A 315 -4.71 -22.80 3.16
N ASP A 316 -4.71 -22.37 4.42
CA ASP A 316 -5.80 -21.59 4.95
C ASP A 316 -5.76 -20.19 4.31
N ALA A 317 -6.87 -19.77 3.68
CA ALA A 317 -7.02 -18.45 3.08
C ALA A 317 -6.96 -17.38 4.17
N VAL A 318 -5.75 -16.96 4.54
CA VAL A 318 -5.54 -15.83 5.45
C VAL A 318 -5.83 -14.57 4.64
N LEU A 319 -7.06 -14.07 4.76
CA LEU A 319 -7.39 -12.72 4.33
C LEU A 319 -6.41 -11.76 5.03
N ALA A 320 -5.91 -10.77 4.29
CA ALA A 320 -5.05 -9.71 4.82
C ALA A 320 -5.59 -9.18 6.15
N GLY A 321 -4.98 -9.49 7.29
CA GLY A 321 -5.44 -9.04 8.62
C GLY A 321 -6.24 -10.05 9.47
N GLU A 322 -6.46 -11.30 9.05
CA GLU A 322 -6.95 -12.31 10.00
C GLU A 322 -5.84 -12.75 10.98
N PRO A 323 -6.00 -12.58 12.31
CA PRO A 323 -5.21 -13.34 13.25
C PRO A 323 -5.64 -14.79 13.08
N GLY A 324 -4.79 -15.60 12.46
CA GLY A 324 -4.99 -17.05 12.36
C GLY A 324 -5.46 -17.59 13.71
N ALA A 325 -6.56 -18.36 13.68
CA ALA A 325 -7.10 -18.99 14.88
C ALA A 325 -5.97 -19.70 15.63
N GLY A 326 -5.81 -19.33 16.90
CA GLY A 326 -4.55 -19.49 17.61
C GLY A 326 -4.08 -20.93 17.82
N ALA A 327 -2.77 -21.01 18.08
CA ALA A 327 -2.16 -21.95 19.02
C ALA A 327 -1.11 -21.18 19.84
#